data_AF-A0A1E5FXX9-F1
#
_entry.id   AF-A0A1E5FXX9-F1
#
_cell.length_a   1.000
_cell.length_b   1.000
_cell.length_c   1.000
_cell.angle_alpha   90.00
_cell.angle_beta   90.00
_cell.angle_gamma   90.00
#
_symmetry.space_group_name_H-M   'P 1'
#
loop_
_entity.id
_entity.type
_entity.pdbx_description
1 polymer ?
#
loop_
_entity_poly.entity_id
_entity_poly.type
_entity_poly.pdbx_seq_one_letter_code
_entity_poly.pdbx_strand_id
1 'polypeptide(L)'
;MSFNIEKWSANSAGLNSVTQWQAWSTNLDWPQDGSTEFKAIPPMMRRRMSVQSKLAVQTALTLLKDTSIDYLVFASRHGELHRTATLIQSILEGDDASPMAFSQSVHNTAAGLTTIAAKAPIPLTSIAAGQDTFHNALIEAYLYLHQYPSHRVLVIDFDQPLPELYQEYETQHYADYALGFVLTAGSEYSIARAVEANQAPSQLPQGLQTLQHILLGTNKWAIAGKHQTWSWLNNTEPGPQS
;
A
#
# COMPACT_ATOMS: atom_id res chain seq x y z
N MET A 1 10.29 -1.63 -16.39
CA MET A 1 8.82 -1.62 -16.50
C MET A 1 8.35 -0.18 -16.65
N SER A 2 7.23 0.06 -17.33
CA SER A 2 6.65 1.39 -17.48
C SER A 2 5.12 1.34 -17.42
N PHE A 3 4.52 2.41 -16.93
CA PHE A 3 3.07 2.57 -16.79
C PHE A 3 2.72 4.04 -16.53
N ASN A 4 1.42 4.34 -16.55
CA ASN A 4 0.90 5.63 -16.07
C ASN A 4 0.26 5.47 -14.68
N ILE A 5 0.31 6.53 -13.87
CA ILE A 5 -0.43 6.60 -12.61
C ILE A 5 -1.61 7.55 -12.83
N GLU A 6 -2.79 6.99 -13.14
CA GLU A 6 -3.97 7.78 -13.47
C GLU A 6 -4.54 8.51 -12.24
N LYS A 7 -4.56 7.82 -11.09
CA LYS A 7 -5.08 8.33 -9.82
C LYS A 7 -4.31 7.73 -8.66
N TRP A 8 -4.28 8.44 -7.54
CA TRP A 8 -3.79 7.92 -6.27
C TRP A 8 -4.70 8.35 -5.12
N SER A 9 -4.66 7.60 -4.04
CA SER A 9 -5.27 7.96 -2.76
C SER A 9 -4.43 7.37 -1.64
N ALA A 10 -4.25 8.09 -0.54
CA ALA A 10 -3.56 7.58 0.62
C ALA A 10 -4.31 7.95 1.89
N ASN A 11 -4.27 7.08 2.89
CA ASN A 11 -4.93 7.28 4.17
C ASN A 11 -3.99 6.87 5.30
N SER A 12 -3.89 7.74 6.30
CA SER A 12 -3.27 7.48 7.60
C SER A 12 -3.98 8.33 8.66
N ALA A 13 -3.73 8.10 9.94
CA ALA A 13 -4.30 8.89 11.02
C ALA A 13 -3.90 10.38 10.86
N GLY A 14 -4.89 11.26 10.66
CA GLY A 14 -4.66 12.70 10.44
C GLY A 14 -4.18 13.09 9.04
N LEU A 15 -3.92 12.13 8.14
CA LEU A 15 -3.55 12.36 6.74
C LEU A 15 -4.65 11.77 5.82
N ASN A 16 -5.70 12.55 5.59
CA ASN A 16 -6.91 12.10 4.88
C ASN A 16 -7.19 12.91 3.60
N SER A 17 -6.31 13.86 3.24
CA SER A 17 -6.49 14.74 2.08
C SER A 17 -5.18 14.97 1.34
N VAL A 18 -5.29 15.34 0.06
CA VAL A 18 -4.13 15.65 -0.80
C VAL A 18 -3.25 16.73 -0.16
N THR A 19 -3.84 17.80 0.36
CA THR A 19 -3.10 18.90 1.01
C THR A 19 -2.30 18.43 2.23
N GLN A 20 -2.87 17.54 3.04
CA GLN A 20 -2.17 16.97 4.20
C GLN A 20 -1.01 16.07 3.77
N TRP A 21 -1.22 15.22 2.75
CA TRP A 21 -0.14 14.41 2.19
C TRP A 21 0.96 15.25 1.52
N GLN A 22 0.62 16.40 0.93
CA GLN A 22 1.61 17.35 0.40
C GLN A 22 2.44 18.01 1.50
N ALA A 23 1.82 18.35 2.64
CA ALA A 23 2.57 18.85 3.80
C ALA A 23 3.47 17.77 4.38
N TRP A 24 2.94 16.53 4.51
CA TRP A 24 3.71 15.37 4.93
C TRP A 24 4.89 15.09 3.99
N SER A 25 4.74 15.20 2.67
CA SER A 25 5.85 14.89 1.74
C SER A 25 7.05 15.84 1.90
N THR A 26 6.80 17.05 2.41
CA THR A 26 7.84 18.06 2.66
C THR A 26 8.54 17.84 4.00
N ASN A 27 7.78 17.49 5.06
CA ASN A 27 8.30 17.47 6.43
C ASN A 27 8.52 16.05 6.99
N LEU A 28 7.87 15.05 6.40
CA LEU A 28 7.77 13.67 6.87
C LEU A 28 7.15 13.52 8.27
N ASP A 29 6.35 14.51 8.69
CA ASP A 29 5.74 14.55 10.01
C ASP A 29 4.41 13.79 10.07
N TRP A 30 4.33 12.83 10.99
CA TRP A 30 3.09 12.11 11.30
C TRP A 30 2.26 12.86 12.35
N PRO A 31 0.96 13.15 12.11
CA PRO A 31 0.11 13.79 13.11
C PRO A 31 -0.07 12.91 14.36
N GLN A 32 0.20 13.44 15.56
CA GLN A 32 0.11 12.66 16.81
C GLN A 32 -1.34 12.35 17.24
N ASP A 33 -2.25 13.32 17.12
CA ASP A 33 -3.68 13.16 17.47
C ASP A 33 -4.57 13.01 16.22
N GLY A 34 -4.00 12.43 15.17
CA GLY A 34 -4.70 12.20 13.92
C GLY A 34 -5.85 11.21 14.11
N SER A 35 -6.99 11.46 13.46
CA SER A 35 -8.07 10.48 13.34
C SER A 35 -8.21 10.03 11.88
N THR A 36 -8.63 8.78 11.71
CA THR A 36 -9.00 8.24 10.39
C THR A 36 -10.51 8.07 10.31
N GLU A 37 -11.09 8.52 9.20
CA GLU A 37 -12.51 8.35 8.93
C GLU A 37 -12.75 7.26 7.89
N PHE A 38 -13.43 6.19 8.29
CA PHE A 38 -13.73 5.05 7.41
C PHE A 38 -15.11 5.20 6.74
N LYS A 39 -15.37 6.35 6.10
CA LYS A 39 -16.70 6.71 5.56
C LYS A 39 -17.15 5.85 4.38
N ALA A 40 -16.22 5.28 3.61
CA ALA A 40 -16.54 4.45 2.45
C ALA A 40 -16.95 3.02 2.84
N ILE A 41 -16.55 2.56 4.04
CA ILE A 41 -16.81 1.19 4.49
C ILE A 41 -18.20 1.10 5.16
N PRO A 42 -19.05 0.13 4.76
CA PRO A 42 -20.33 -0.11 5.42
C PRO A 42 -20.19 -0.29 6.95
N PRO A 43 -21.03 0.35 7.79
CA PRO A 43 -20.86 0.36 9.24
C PRO A 43 -20.76 -1.01 9.90
N MET A 44 -21.50 -2.01 9.42
CA MET A 44 -21.46 -3.36 9.96
C MET A 44 -20.11 -4.07 9.68
N MET A 45 -19.52 -3.84 8.50
CA MET A 45 -18.23 -4.44 8.14
C MET A 45 -17.10 -3.83 8.98
N ARG A 46 -17.13 -2.51 9.23
CA ARG A 46 -16.11 -1.80 10.00
C ARG A 46 -15.85 -2.42 11.37
N ARG A 47 -16.89 -2.90 12.06
CA ARG A 47 -16.77 -3.42 13.44
C ARG A 47 -15.89 -4.67 13.55
N ARG A 48 -15.71 -5.42 12.46
CA ARG A 48 -14.96 -6.68 12.45
C ARG A 48 -13.54 -6.54 11.88
N MET A 49 -13.20 -5.39 11.32
CA MET A 49 -11.91 -5.14 10.68
C MET A 49 -10.86 -4.61 11.65
N SER A 50 -9.59 -4.99 11.45
CA SER A 50 -8.44 -4.30 12.07
C SER A 50 -8.36 -2.86 11.55
N VAL A 51 -7.60 -2.00 12.23
CA VAL A 51 -7.31 -0.64 11.72
C VAL A 51 -6.66 -0.73 10.34
N GLN A 52 -5.70 -1.63 10.18
CA GLN A 52 -4.98 -1.83 8.93
C GLN A 52 -5.87 -2.28 7.76
N SER A 53 -6.72 -3.28 7.98
CA SER A 53 -7.74 -3.65 6.99
C SER A 53 -8.71 -2.50 6.67
N LYS A 54 -9.10 -1.68 7.66
CA LYS A 54 -9.96 -0.52 7.40
C LYS A 54 -9.25 0.51 6.52
N LEU A 55 -7.97 0.81 6.75
CA LEU A 55 -7.20 1.74 5.91
C LEU A 55 -7.14 1.26 4.46
N ALA A 56 -6.78 -0.01 4.25
CA ALA A 56 -6.67 -0.61 2.93
C ALA A 56 -8.03 -0.62 2.20
N VAL A 57 -9.09 -1.09 2.86
CA VAL A 57 -10.44 -1.16 2.27
C VAL A 57 -11.00 0.24 2.00
N GLN A 58 -10.81 1.20 2.92
CA GLN A 58 -11.24 2.59 2.72
C GLN A 58 -10.55 3.21 1.49
N THR A 59 -9.24 3.01 1.36
CA THR A 59 -8.44 3.51 0.23
C THR A 59 -8.92 2.89 -1.08
N ALA A 60 -9.12 1.56 -1.10
CA ALA A 60 -9.60 0.86 -2.28
C ALA A 60 -11.00 1.31 -2.70
N LEU A 61 -11.96 1.37 -1.76
CA LEU A 61 -13.33 1.81 -2.04
C LEU A 61 -13.40 3.26 -2.52
N THR A 62 -12.49 4.11 -2.04
CA THR A 62 -12.38 5.50 -2.49
C THR A 62 -11.98 5.58 -3.96
N LEU A 63 -11.01 4.77 -4.39
CA LEU A 63 -10.56 4.71 -5.78
C LEU A 63 -11.54 3.99 -6.71
N LEU A 64 -12.27 3.00 -6.19
CA LEU A 64 -13.29 2.24 -6.93
C LEU A 64 -14.58 3.03 -7.20
N LYS A 65 -14.90 4.05 -6.39
CA LYS A 65 -16.19 4.76 -6.46
C LYS A 65 -16.52 5.29 -7.86
N ASP A 66 -15.52 5.86 -8.54
CA ASP A 66 -15.67 6.53 -9.84
C ASP A 66 -14.63 6.04 -10.86
N THR A 67 -14.11 4.82 -10.69
CA THR A 67 -13.10 4.22 -11.57
C THR A 67 -13.40 2.74 -11.78
N SER A 68 -13.60 2.34 -13.04
CA SER A 68 -13.66 0.91 -13.39
C SER A 68 -12.28 0.30 -13.26
N ILE A 69 -12.15 -0.74 -12.45
CA ILE A 69 -10.89 -1.44 -12.20
C ILE A 69 -11.07 -2.91 -12.60
N ASP A 70 -10.13 -3.42 -13.37
CA ASP A 70 -10.19 -4.77 -13.93
C ASP A 70 -9.37 -5.78 -13.11
N TYR A 71 -8.43 -5.29 -12.28
CA TYR A 71 -7.59 -6.14 -11.43
C TYR A 71 -7.14 -5.43 -10.16
N LEU A 72 -7.12 -6.14 -9.04
CA LEU A 72 -6.66 -5.64 -7.76
C LEU A 72 -5.36 -6.33 -7.33
N VAL A 73 -4.36 -5.55 -6.91
CA VAL A 73 -3.13 -6.06 -6.32
C VAL A 73 -2.99 -5.47 -4.93
N PHE A 74 -3.12 -6.30 -3.90
CA PHE A 74 -2.87 -5.88 -2.51
C PHE A 74 -1.47 -6.25 -2.10
N ALA A 75 -0.75 -5.32 -1.47
CA ALA A 75 0.65 -5.46 -1.10
C ALA A 75 0.79 -5.06 0.37
N SER A 76 1.32 -5.99 1.17
CA SER A 76 1.63 -5.71 2.57
C SER A 76 2.83 -6.54 2.99
N ARG A 77 3.81 -5.91 3.65
CA ARG A 77 5.02 -6.60 4.08
C ARG A 77 4.70 -7.50 5.28
N HIS A 78 3.83 -7.04 6.19
CA HIS A 78 3.51 -7.76 7.42
C HIS A 78 2.07 -8.29 7.49
N GLY A 79 1.16 -7.80 6.64
CA GLY A 79 -0.24 -8.25 6.62
C GLY A 79 -0.95 -8.00 7.96
N GLU A 80 -1.69 -9.00 8.44
CA GLU A 80 -2.41 -8.93 9.72
C GLU A 80 -1.55 -9.41 10.90
N LEU A 81 -0.30 -8.93 10.98
CA LEU A 81 0.68 -9.38 11.98
C LEU A 81 0.20 -9.14 13.43
N HIS A 82 -0.41 -7.99 13.72
CA HIS A 82 -0.96 -7.72 15.06
C HIS A 82 -1.99 -8.77 15.48
N ARG A 83 -2.93 -9.12 14.60
CA ARG A 83 -3.91 -10.18 14.89
C ARG A 83 -3.25 -11.55 15.02
N THR A 84 -2.27 -11.83 14.18
CA THR A 84 -1.53 -13.09 14.20
C THR A 84 -0.78 -13.25 15.51
N ALA A 85 -0.11 -12.20 15.98
CA ALA A 85 0.61 -12.17 17.25
C ALA A 85 -0.35 -12.37 18.43
N THR A 86 -1.49 -11.66 18.48
CA THR A 86 -2.51 -11.85 19.52
C THR A 86 -3.06 -13.28 19.51
N LEU A 87 -3.36 -13.84 18.33
CA LEU A 87 -3.86 -15.21 18.21
C LEU A 87 -2.86 -16.24 18.75
N ILE A 88 -1.58 -16.10 18.38
CA ILE A 88 -0.52 -16.98 18.88
C ILE A 88 -0.38 -16.84 20.40
N GLN A 89 -0.42 -15.62 20.93
CA GLN A 89 -0.34 -15.37 22.37
C GLN A 89 -1.48 -16.05 23.14
N SER A 90 -2.73 -15.93 22.67
CA SER A 90 -3.87 -16.61 23.30
C SER A 90 -3.71 -18.13 23.32
N ILE A 91 -3.20 -18.72 22.23
CA ILE A 91 -2.93 -20.16 22.17
C ILE A 91 -1.86 -20.56 23.20
N LEU A 92 -0.80 -19.76 23.36
CA LEU A 92 0.25 -20.00 24.35
C LEU A 92 -0.27 -19.88 25.79
N GLU A 93 -1.29 -19.05 26.03
CA GLU A 93 -1.96 -18.87 27.32
C GLU A 93 -2.98 -19.99 27.63
N GLY A 94 -3.22 -20.90 26.68
CA GLY A 94 -4.10 -22.06 26.84
C GLY A 94 -5.52 -21.85 26.33
N ASP A 95 -5.81 -20.73 25.65
CA ASP A 95 -7.09 -20.50 24.99
C ASP A 95 -7.17 -21.27 23.66
N ASP A 96 -8.40 -21.64 23.27
CA ASP A 96 -8.65 -22.21 21.95
C ASP A 96 -8.45 -21.17 20.84
N ALA A 97 -7.82 -21.59 19.74
CA ALA A 97 -7.67 -20.75 18.56
C ALA A 97 -9.04 -20.42 17.94
N SER A 98 -9.49 -19.17 18.07
CA SER A 98 -10.76 -18.71 17.49
C SER A 98 -10.74 -18.86 15.97
N PRO A 99 -11.64 -19.66 15.36
CA PRO A 99 -11.70 -19.82 13.90
C PRO A 99 -11.93 -18.50 13.16
N MET A 100 -12.71 -17.60 13.78
CA MET A 100 -12.95 -16.27 13.24
C MET A 100 -11.67 -15.43 13.25
N ALA A 101 -10.92 -15.44 14.36
CA ALA A 101 -9.67 -14.69 14.46
C ALA A 101 -8.64 -15.21 13.45
N PHE A 102 -8.52 -16.52 13.31
CA PHE A 102 -7.66 -17.17 12.31
C PHE A 102 -8.06 -16.79 10.87
N SER A 103 -9.36 -16.79 10.54
CA SER A 103 -9.83 -16.39 9.20
C SER A 103 -9.52 -14.92 8.85
N GLN A 104 -9.26 -14.08 9.85
CA GLN A 104 -8.94 -12.65 9.69
C GLN A 104 -7.44 -12.36 9.88
N SER A 105 -6.61 -13.38 10.11
CA SER A 105 -5.15 -13.22 10.28
C SER A 105 -4.38 -13.52 8.99
N VAL A 106 -5.08 -13.95 7.92
CA VAL A 106 -4.47 -14.25 6.62
C VAL A 106 -4.14 -12.96 5.87
N HIS A 107 -3.06 -12.99 5.08
CA HIS A 107 -2.53 -11.82 4.36
C HIS A 107 -3.53 -11.18 3.38
N ASN A 108 -4.36 -12.00 2.74
CA ASN A 108 -5.35 -11.56 1.76
C ASN A 108 -6.65 -11.01 2.37
N THR A 109 -6.74 -10.85 3.70
CA THR A 109 -7.95 -10.40 4.41
C THR A 109 -8.46 -9.07 3.84
N ALA A 110 -7.60 -8.06 3.71
CA ALA A 110 -7.98 -6.75 3.18
C ALA A 110 -8.50 -6.80 1.73
N ALA A 111 -7.90 -7.65 0.89
CA ALA A 111 -8.30 -7.82 -0.50
C ALA A 111 -9.69 -8.48 -0.61
N GLY A 112 -9.92 -9.56 0.14
CA GLY A 112 -11.21 -10.23 0.22
C GLY A 112 -12.31 -9.30 0.75
N LEU A 113 -12.03 -8.57 1.83
CA LEU A 113 -12.96 -7.59 2.38
C LEU A 113 -13.31 -6.46 1.41
N THR A 114 -12.36 -6.06 0.56
CA THR A 114 -12.58 -5.02 -0.47
C THR A 114 -13.61 -5.47 -1.49
N THR A 115 -13.49 -6.68 -2.04
CA THR A 115 -14.47 -7.19 -3.03
C THR A 115 -15.86 -7.37 -2.43
N ILE A 116 -15.95 -7.83 -1.18
CA ILE A 116 -17.21 -7.94 -0.45
C ILE A 116 -17.84 -6.55 -0.26
N ALA A 117 -17.06 -5.56 0.17
CA ALA A 117 -17.56 -4.20 0.41
C ALA A 117 -17.95 -3.48 -0.89
N ALA A 118 -17.17 -3.66 -1.95
CA ALA A 118 -17.43 -3.11 -3.28
C ALA A 118 -18.59 -3.80 -4.00
N LYS A 119 -19.00 -5.00 -3.54
CA LYS A 119 -19.99 -5.86 -4.20
C LYS A 119 -19.65 -6.13 -5.67
N ALA A 120 -18.36 -6.23 -5.96
CA ALA A 120 -17.83 -6.38 -7.30
C ALA A 120 -16.86 -7.58 -7.33
N PRO A 121 -17.07 -8.57 -8.23
CA PRO A 121 -16.21 -9.73 -8.36
C PRO A 121 -14.95 -9.40 -9.18
N ILE A 122 -14.18 -8.42 -8.73
CA ILE A 122 -12.95 -7.99 -9.42
C ILE A 122 -11.86 -9.04 -9.12
N PRO A 123 -11.20 -9.62 -10.14
CA PRO A 123 -10.07 -10.51 -9.92
C PRO A 123 -8.98 -9.81 -9.09
N LEU A 124 -8.38 -10.54 -8.15
CA LEU A 124 -7.41 -9.98 -7.21
C LEU A 124 -6.28 -10.93 -6.88
N THR A 125 -5.17 -10.35 -6.43
CA THR A 125 -4.06 -11.06 -5.80
C THR A 125 -3.55 -10.32 -4.57
N SER A 126 -2.74 -11.00 -3.75
CA SER A 126 -2.09 -10.41 -2.58
C SER A 126 -0.61 -10.81 -2.53
N ILE A 127 0.27 -9.83 -2.33
CA ILE A 127 1.72 -9.97 -2.44
C ILE A 127 2.40 -9.57 -1.12
N ALA A 128 3.34 -10.40 -0.71
CA ALA A 128 4.34 -10.11 0.32
C ALA A 128 5.72 -10.53 -0.19
N ALA A 129 6.68 -9.59 -0.20
CA ALA A 129 8.05 -9.82 -0.65
C ALA A 129 9.08 -9.11 0.25
N GLY A 130 8.78 -9.01 1.56
CA GLY A 130 9.64 -8.31 2.51
C GLY A 130 9.72 -6.81 2.21
N GLN A 131 10.93 -6.24 2.27
CA GLN A 131 11.15 -4.82 1.96
C GLN A 131 10.74 -4.45 0.53
N ASP A 132 10.79 -5.41 -0.40
CA ASP A 132 10.50 -5.20 -1.83
C ASP A 132 9.01 -5.42 -2.19
N THR A 133 8.12 -5.51 -1.20
CA THR A 133 6.69 -5.82 -1.40
C THR A 133 6.01 -4.88 -2.39
N PHE A 134 6.17 -3.56 -2.21
CA PHE A 134 5.56 -2.56 -3.07
C PHE A 134 6.01 -2.70 -4.54
N HIS A 135 7.32 -2.79 -4.80
CA HIS A 135 7.82 -2.90 -6.17
C HIS A 135 7.47 -4.24 -6.82
N ASN A 136 7.35 -5.33 -6.06
CA ASN A 136 6.83 -6.60 -6.60
C ASN A 136 5.34 -6.48 -6.95
N ALA A 137 4.55 -5.72 -6.20
CA ALA A 137 3.17 -5.43 -6.57
C ALA A 137 3.06 -4.58 -7.85
N LEU A 138 3.98 -3.65 -8.08
CA LEU A 138 4.07 -2.92 -9.35
C LEU A 138 4.47 -3.83 -10.51
N ILE A 139 5.35 -4.81 -10.29
CA ILE A 139 5.69 -5.81 -11.32
C ILE A 139 4.46 -6.63 -11.69
N GLU A 140 3.71 -7.12 -10.71
CA GLU A 140 2.47 -7.86 -10.95
C GLU A 140 1.47 -7.04 -11.77
N ALA A 141 1.24 -5.79 -11.38
CA ALA A 141 0.37 -4.88 -12.13
C ALA A 141 0.88 -4.62 -13.55
N TYR A 142 2.19 -4.43 -13.72
CA TYR A 142 2.81 -4.26 -15.03
C TYR A 142 2.64 -5.50 -15.93
N LEU A 143 2.86 -6.70 -15.39
CA LEU A 143 2.68 -7.95 -16.14
C LEU A 143 1.22 -8.13 -16.58
N TYR A 144 0.26 -7.80 -15.71
CA TYR A 144 -1.16 -7.80 -16.05
C TYR A 144 -1.49 -6.79 -17.15
N LEU A 145 -1.03 -5.53 -17.02
CA LEU A 145 -1.25 -4.49 -18.02
C LEU A 145 -0.55 -4.78 -19.36
N HIS A 146 0.57 -5.48 -19.33
CA HIS A 146 1.24 -5.95 -20.55
C HIS A 146 0.37 -6.98 -21.30
N GLN A 147 -0.34 -7.85 -20.58
CA GLN A 147 -1.28 -8.79 -21.18
C GLN A 147 -2.60 -8.11 -21.60
N TYR A 148 -3.06 -7.10 -20.85
CA TYR A 148 -4.30 -6.37 -21.09
C TYR A 148 -4.08 -4.84 -21.10
N PRO A 149 -3.56 -4.26 -22.20
CA PRO A 149 -3.17 -2.84 -22.22
C PRO A 149 -4.31 -1.83 -22.05
N SER A 150 -5.56 -2.23 -22.30
CA SER A 150 -6.74 -1.36 -22.12
C SER A 150 -7.31 -1.38 -20.70
N HIS A 151 -6.78 -2.24 -19.82
CA HIS A 151 -7.29 -2.40 -18.46
C HIS A 151 -6.70 -1.39 -17.48
N ARG A 152 -7.34 -1.30 -16.31
CA ARG A 152 -6.86 -0.58 -15.12
C ARG A 152 -6.56 -1.55 -14.00
N VAL A 153 -5.41 -1.38 -13.35
CA VAL A 153 -5.02 -2.14 -12.16
C VAL A 153 -4.99 -1.22 -10.95
N LEU A 154 -5.66 -1.60 -9.87
CA LEU A 154 -5.56 -0.90 -8.60
C LEU A 154 -4.56 -1.63 -7.70
N VAL A 155 -3.43 -0.98 -7.43
CA VAL A 155 -2.42 -1.45 -6.47
C VAL A 155 -2.69 -0.78 -5.12
N ILE A 156 -2.84 -1.56 -4.05
CA ILE A 156 -2.97 -1.08 -2.67
C ILE A 156 -1.77 -1.55 -1.86
N ASP A 157 -0.89 -0.64 -1.48
CA ASP A 157 0.22 -0.87 -0.55
C ASP A 157 -0.19 -0.41 0.84
N PHE A 158 -0.10 -1.30 1.83
CA PHE A 158 -0.60 -1.00 3.16
C PHE A 158 0.23 -1.74 4.21
N ASP A 159 0.67 -1.02 5.23
CA ASP A 159 1.24 -1.65 6.42
C ASP A 159 1.03 -0.83 7.70
N GLN A 160 1.31 -1.45 8.83
CA GLN A 160 1.32 -0.82 10.15
C GLN A 160 2.62 -1.13 10.87
N PRO A 161 3.08 -0.24 11.78
CA PRO A 161 4.22 -0.51 12.63
C PRO A 161 4.11 -1.87 13.33
N LEU A 162 5.25 -2.53 13.53
CA LEU A 162 5.26 -3.83 14.18
C LEU A 162 4.66 -3.76 15.60
N PRO A 163 4.00 -4.84 16.06
CA PRO A 163 3.60 -4.97 17.46
C PRO A 163 4.82 -4.80 18.37
N GLU A 164 4.60 -4.36 19.61
CA GLU A 164 5.68 -4.13 20.60
C GLU A 164 6.68 -5.30 20.69
N LEU A 165 6.18 -6.53 20.69
CA LEU A 165 6.97 -7.76 20.71
C LEU A 165 8.02 -7.87 19.58
N TYR A 166 7.77 -7.24 18.43
CA TYR A 166 8.61 -7.33 17.25
C TYR A 166 9.28 -6.01 16.86
N GLN A 167 9.11 -4.93 17.65
CA GLN A 167 9.65 -3.61 17.31
C GLN A 167 11.17 -3.60 17.09
N GLU A 168 11.92 -4.45 17.79
CA GLU A 168 13.39 -4.56 17.63
C GLU A 168 13.83 -5.00 16.22
N TYR A 169 12.93 -5.63 15.44
CA TYR A 169 13.21 -6.11 14.08
C TYR A 169 12.85 -5.11 12.99
N GLU A 170 12.29 -3.95 13.35
CA GLU A 170 11.97 -2.89 12.39
C GLU A 170 13.01 -1.77 12.42
N THR A 171 13.41 -1.35 11.23
CA THR A 171 14.33 -0.21 11.03
C THR A 171 13.63 1.00 10.42
N GLN A 172 12.40 0.83 9.95
CA GLN A 172 11.57 1.87 9.34
C GLN A 172 10.70 2.58 10.39
N HIS A 173 10.48 3.88 10.20
CA HIS A 173 9.63 4.71 11.05
C HIS A 173 8.46 5.29 10.26
N TYR A 174 7.26 4.79 10.51
CA TYR A 174 6.03 5.18 9.83
C TYR A 174 4.82 5.00 10.76
N ALA A 175 3.67 5.56 10.39
CA ALA A 175 2.38 5.27 11.04
C ALA A 175 1.57 4.29 10.17
N ASP A 176 0.50 3.70 10.71
CA ASP A 176 -0.45 2.91 9.93
C ASP A 176 -0.85 3.64 8.66
N TYR A 177 -0.69 3.00 7.51
CA TYR A 177 -1.00 3.62 6.23
C TYR A 177 -1.63 2.64 5.25
N ALA A 178 -2.36 3.22 4.30
CA ALA A 178 -2.67 2.58 3.03
C ALA A 178 -2.50 3.60 1.91
N LEU A 179 -1.89 3.16 0.81
CA LEU A 179 -1.63 3.90 -0.41
C LEU A 179 -2.20 3.11 -1.58
N GLY A 180 -3.00 3.75 -2.40
CA GLY A 180 -3.58 3.19 -3.61
C GLY A 180 -3.11 3.93 -4.86
N PHE A 181 -2.76 3.18 -5.89
CA PHE A 181 -2.47 3.68 -7.23
C PHE A 181 -3.36 2.98 -8.27
N VAL A 182 -4.02 3.78 -9.12
CA VAL A 182 -4.68 3.28 -10.33
C VAL A 182 -3.67 3.36 -11.47
N LEU A 183 -3.26 2.20 -11.96
CA LEU A 183 -2.26 2.05 -13.01
C LEU A 183 -2.91 1.71 -14.34
N THR A 184 -2.39 2.28 -15.43
CA THR A 184 -2.72 1.93 -16.82
C THR A 184 -1.45 1.69 -17.62
N ALA A 185 -1.56 0.96 -18.74
CA ALA A 185 -0.43 0.81 -19.65
C ALA A 185 0.01 2.19 -20.19
N GLY A 186 1.31 2.42 -20.24
CA GLY A 186 1.88 3.69 -20.69
C GLY A 186 3.35 3.86 -20.33
N SER A 187 3.81 5.10 -20.36
CA SER A 187 5.22 5.47 -20.21
C SER A 187 5.45 6.71 -19.36
N GLU A 188 4.45 7.21 -18.64
CA GLU A 188 4.58 8.34 -17.71
C GLU A 188 5.70 8.06 -16.69
N TYR A 189 5.70 6.88 -16.06
CA TYR A 189 6.76 6.44 -15.18
C TYR A 189 7.50 5.25 -15.78
N SER A 190 8.83 5.25 -15.61
CA SER A 190 9.71 4.13 -15.95
C SER A 190 10.51 3.71 -14.73
N ILE A 191 10.53 2.40 -14.48
CA ILE A 191 11.24 1.79 -13.35
C ILE A 191 12.25 0.78 -13.87
N ALA A 192 13.50 0.95 -13.45
CA ALA A 192 14.60 0.04 -13.71
C ALA A 192 15.11 -0.57 -12.41
N ARG A 193 15.52 -1.83 -12.47
CA ARG A 193 16.07 -2.58 -11.34
C ARG A 193 17.55 -2.84 -11.56
N ALA A 194 18.39 -2.49 -10.58
CA ALA A 194 19.80 -2.82 -10.55
C ALA A 194 20.10 -3.66 -9.30
N VAL A 195 20.93 -4.70 -9.41
CA VAL A 195 21.39 -5.48 -8.25
C VAL A 195 22.53 -4.73 -7.59
N GLU A 196 22.41 -4.48 -6.29
CA GLU A 196 23.43 -3.80 -5.50
C GLU A 196 23.65 -4.55 -4.18
N ALA A 197 24.93 -4.76 -3.84
CA ALA A 197 25.30 -5.59 -2.69
C ALA A 197 25.23 -4.85 -1.34
N ASN A 198 25.30 -3.51 -1.34
CA ASN A 198 25.33 -2.70 -0.13
C ASN A 198 24.49 -1.43 -0.31
N GLN A 199 23.38 -1.35 0.41
CA GLN A 199 22.56 -0.15 0.49
C GLN A 199 22.23 0.18 1.94
N ALA A 200 22.19 1.47 2.24
CA ALA A 200 21.67 1.93 3.51
C ALA A 200 20.17 1.59 3.58
N PRO A 201 19.69 1.01 4.69
CA PRO A 201 18.26 0.74 4.86
C PRO A 201 17.48 2.06 4.82
N SER A 202 16.39 2.07 4.06
CA SER A 202 15.50 3.23 4.04
C SER A 202 14.70 3.32 5.34
N GLN A 203 14.45 4.55 5.78
CA GLN A 203 13.67 4.86 6.98
C GLN A 203 12.15 4.80 6.72
N LEU A 204 11.72 4.75 5.45
CA LEU A 204 10.31 4.74 5.07
C LEU A 204 9.97 3.50 4.21
N PRO A 205 8.73 3.01 4.27
CA PRO A 205 8.21 2.04 3.31
C PRO A 205 8.36 2.50 1.86
N GLN A 206 8.56 1.56 0.94
CA GLN A 206 8.81 1.87 -0.47
C GLN A 206 7.65 2.62 -1.14
N GLY A 207 6.39 2.25 -0.85
CA GLY A 207 5.23 2.97 -1.39
C GLY A 207 5.16 4.42 -0.93
N LEU A 208 5.44 4.67 0.36
CA LEU A 208 5.48 6.03 0.92
C LEU A 208 6.62 6.88 0.33
N GLN A 209 7.81 6.29 0.12
CA GLN A 209 8.90 6.98 -0.60
C GLN A 209 8.50 7.35 -2.03
N THR A 210 7.84 6.44 -2.75
CA THR A 210 7.31 6.73 -4.09
C THR A 210 6.28 7.86 -4.06
N LEU A 211 5.32 7.82 -3.13
CA LEU A 211 4.34 8.90 -2.99
C LEU A 211 5.01 10.24 -2.69
N GLN A 212 6.00 10.25 -1.78
CA GLN A 212 6.75 11.45 -1.45
C GLN A 212 7.39 12.07 -2.71
N HIS A 213 8.12 11.28 -3.49
CA HIS A 213 8.77 11.77 -4.71
C HIS A 213 7.79 12.28 -5.77
N ILE A 214 6.64 11.60 -5.93
CA ILE A 214 5.56 12.06 -6.81
C ILE A 214 5.04 13.43 -6.35
N LEU A 215 4.74 13.59 -5.06
CA LEU A 215 4.22 14.84 -4.50
C LEU A 215 5.24 15.99 -4.53
N LEU A 216 6.53 15.68 -4.42
CA LEU A 216 7.61 16.66 -4.56
C LEU A 216 7.94 16.99 -6.03
N GLY A 217 7.29 16.35 -7.00
CA GLY A 217 7.58 16.55 -8.42
C GLY A 217 9.00 16.13 -8.80
N THR A 218 9.56 15.13 -8.11
CA THR A 218 10.93 14.66 -8.38
C THR A 218 10.95 13.96 -9.74
N ASN A 219 11.83 14.41 -10.64
CA ASN A 219 11.92 13.81 -11.98
C ASN A 219 12.57 12.41 -11.95
N LYS A 220 13.67 12.26 -11.21
CA LYS A 220 14.40 10.99 -11.10
C LYS A 220 14.77 10.72 -9.66
N TRP A 221 14.47 9.51 -9.18
CA TRP A 221 14.82 9.07 -7.83
C TRP A 221 15.16 7.58 -7.79
N ALA A 222 15.70 7.13 -6.66
CA ALA A 222 16.04 5.74 -6.44
C ALA A 222 15.54 5.30 -5.07
N ILE A 223 14.98 4.09 -4.99
CA ILE A 223 14.50 3.49 -3.75
C ILE A 223 15.26 2.20 -3.49
N ALA A 224 15.80 2.08 -2.29
CA ALA A 224 16.52 0.89 -1.85
C ALA A 224 15.57 -0.28 -1.56
N GLY A 225 15.90 -1.45 -2.11
CA GLY A 225 15.34 -2.75 -1.76
C GLY A 225 16.29 -3.53 -0.85
N LYS A 226 16.06 -4.84 -0.69
CA LYS A 226 16.93 -5.68 0.15
C LYS A 226 18.30 -5.96 -0.51
N HIS A 227 18.29 -6.24 -1.82
CA HIS A 227 19.48 -6.60 -2.61
C HIS A 227 19.51 -5.89 -3.97
N GLN A 228 18.75 -4.80 -4.10
CA GLN A 228 18.50 -4.16 -5.38
C GLN A 228 18.07 -2.70 -5.19
N THR A 229 18.29 -1.90 -6.21
CA THR A 229 17.82 -0.52 -6.33
C THR A 229 16.70 -0.46 -7.35
N TRP A 230 15.66 0.30 -7.03
CA TRP A 230 14.61 0.67 -7.96
C TRP A 230 14.81 2.11 -8.39
N SER A 231 15.28 2.31 -9.61
CA SER A 231 15.43 3.64 -10.21
C SER A 231 14.15 4.03 -10.92
N TRP A 232 13.57 5.15 -10.52
CA TRP A 232 12.38 5.73 -11.11
C TRP A 232 12.72 6.94 -11.96
N LEU A 233 12.01 7.07 -13.07
CA LEU A 233 12.06 8.22 -13.97
C LEU A 233 10.63 8.65 -14.30
N ASN A 234 10.30 9.90 -14.03
CA ASN A 234 9.08 10.55 -14.49
C ASN A 234 9.33 11.18 -15.87
N ASN A 235 8.69 10.64 -16.91
CA ASN A 235 8.84 11.05 -18.30
C ASN A 235 7.82 12.13 -18.72
N THR A 236 7.00 12.66 -17.80
CA THR A 236 6.16 13.81 -18.15
C THR A 236 7.04 14.99 -18.53
N GLU A 237 6.92 15.49 -19.76
CA GLU A 237 7.61 16.73 -20.15
C GLU A 237 7.26 17.84 -19.16
N PRO A 238 8.23 18.66 -18.70
CA PRO A 238 7.90 19.86 -17.97
C PRO A 238 7.02 20.71 -18.90
N GLY A 239 5.74 20.84 -18.56
CA GLY A 239 4.82 21.69 -19.31
C GLY A 239 5.45 23.08 -19.48
N PRO A 240 5.21 23.76 -20.62
CA PRO A 240 5.77 25.09 -20.84
C PRO A 240 5.38 25.97 -19.65
N GLN A 241 6.39 26.57 -19.00
CA GLN A 241 6.18 27.62 -18.02
C GLN A 241 5.48 28.77 -18.76
N SER A 242 4.17 28.91 -18.56
CA SER A 242 3.37 30.05 -19.01
C SER A 242 3.32 31.11 -17.93
#